data_AF-A0A3C0W145-F1
#
_entry.id   AF-A0A3C0W145-F1
#
_cell.length_a   1.000
_cell.length_b   1.000
_cell.length_c   1.000
_cell.angle_alpha   90.00
_cell.angle_beta   90.00
_cell.angle_gamma   90.00
#
_symmetry.space_group_name_H-M   'P 1'
#
loop_
_entity.id
_entity.type
_entity.pdbx_description
1 polymer ?
#
loop_
_entity_poly.entity_id
_entity_poly.type
_entity_poly.pdbx_seq_one_letter_code
_entity_poly.pdbx_strand_id
1 'polypeptide(L)' 'MSDSVNVPVEALHAYGVEALVTTGMADSDACIVADKLVLADRWGTFTHGN' A
#
# COMPACT_ATOMS: atom_id res chain seq x y z
N MET A 1 -15.91 4.30 -17.10
CA MET A 1 -16.23 3.52 -15.89
C MET A 1 -14.89 3.09 -15.32
N SER A 2 -14.61 3.40 -14.06
CA SER A 2 -13.43 2.85 -13.39
C SER A 2 -13.79 1.43 -12.96
N ASP A 3 -13.21 0.43 -13.61
CA ASP A 3 -13.32 -0.95 -13.14
C ASP A 3 -12.58 -1.05 -11.81
N SER A 4 -13.34 -1.17 -10.72
CA SER A 4 -12.77 -1.37 -9.39
C SER A 4 -12.38 -2.83 -9.22
N VAL A 5 -11.20 -3.07 -8.64
CA VAL A 5 -10.69 -4.40 -8.34
C VAL A 5 -10.54 -4.53 -6.84
N ASN A 6 -11.15 -5.56 -6.26
CA ASN A 6 -10.92 -5.90 -4.85
C ASN A 6 -9.60 -6.66 -4.74
N VAL A 7 -8.67 -6.11 -3.96
CA VAL A 7 -7.35 -6.70 -3.70
C VAL A 7 -7.27 -7.11 -2.23
N PRO A 8 -6.85 -8.35 -1.91
CA PRO A 8 -6.54 -8.73 -0.54
C PRO A 8 -5.47 -7.82 0.05
N VAL A 9 -5.65 -7.42 1.29
CA VAL A 9 -4.77 -6.43 1.94
C VAL A 9 -3.34 -6.96 2.06
N GLU A 10 -3.21 -8.26 2.30
CA GLU A 10 -1.93 -8.94 2.41
C GLU A 10 -1.18 -8.91 1.07
N ALA A 11 -1.92 -9.01 -0.05
CA ALA A 11 -1.35 -8.90 -1.39
C ALA A 11 -0.93 -7.45 -1.71
N LEU A 12 -1.74 -6.47 -1.29
CA LEU A 12 -1.39 -5.05 -1.44
C LEU A 12 -0.16 -4.67 -0.59
N HIS A 13 -0.07 -5.20 0.62
CA HIS A 13 1.09 -5.03 1.50
C HIS A 13 2.35 -5.65 0.87
N ALA A 14 2.28 -6.91 0.43
CA ALA A 14 3.41 -7.59 -0.21
C ALA A 14 3.91 -6.82 -1.45
N TYR A 15 2.99 -6.37 -2.29
CA TYR A 15 3.33 -5.51 -3.43
C TYR A 15 4.01 -4.21 -3.00
N GLY A 16 3.47 -3.53 -1.98
CA GLY A 16 4.05 -2.30 -1.45
C GLY A 16 5.49 -2.50 -0.94
N VAL A 17 5.74 -3.57 -0.19
CA VAL A 17 7.09 -3.90 0.31
C VAL A 17 8.05 -4.15 -0.85
N GLU A 18 7.66 -5.00 -1.82
CA GLU A 18 8.51 -5.34 -2.96
C GLU A 18 8.85 -4.10 -3.81
N ALA A 19 7.85 -3.24 -4.06
CA ALA A 19 8.06 -1.99 -4.79
C ALA A 19 9.05 -1.06 -4.07
N LEU A 20 8.91 -0.90 -2.75
CA LEU A 20 9.80 -0.04 -1.96
C LEU A 20 11.22 -0.59 -1.90
N VAL A 21 11.39 -1.89 -1.67
CA VAL A 21 12.71 -2.55 -1.67
C VAL A 21 13.39 -2.40 -3.04
N THR A 22 12.64 -2.52 -4.14
CA THR A 22 13.17 -2.33 -5.50
C THR A 22 13.74 -0.93 -5.73
N THR A 23 13.26 0.08 -4.99
CA THR A 23 13.80 1.44 -5.04
C THR A 23 15.07 1.65 -4.18
N GLY A 24 15.53 0.61 -3.48
CA GLY A 24 16.70 0.64 -2.61
C GLY A 24 16.38 0.92 -1.14
N MET A 25 15.10 0.87 -0.74
CA MET A 25 14.71 0.98 0.66
C MET A 25 15.12 -0.27 1.44
N ALA A 26 15.56 -0.11 2.68
CA ALA A 26 15.84 -1.23 3.57
C ALA A 26 14.54 -1.99 3.88
N ASP A 27 14.60 -3.32 4.00
CA ASP A 27 13.42 -4.18 4.22
C ASP A 27 12.59 -3.75 5.44
N SER A 28 13.25 -3.36 6.53
CA SER A 28 12.57 -2.89 7.76
C SER A 28 11.75 -1.62 7.52
N ASP A 29 12.31 -0.69 6.74
CA ASP A 29 11.66 0.59 6.46
C ASP A 29 10.54 0.40 5.44
N ALA A 30 10.75 -0.48 4.45
CA ALA A 30 9.75 -0.86 3.45
C ALA A 30 8.51 -1.47 4.09
N CYS A 31 8.68 -2.39 5.05
CA CYS A 31 7.58 -2.95 5.83
C CYS A 31 6.79 -1.87 6.60
N ILE A 32 7.49 -0.97 7.30
CA ILE A 32 6.83 0.11 8.07
C ILE A 32 6.02 1.03 7.15
N VAL A 33 6.58 1.41 6.01
CA VAL A 33 5.90 2.30 5.06
C VAL A 33 4.71 1.58 4.40
N ALA A 34 4.87 0.33 3.96
CA ALA A 34 3.79 -0.46 3.38
C ALA A 34 2.62 -0.64 4.36
N ASP A 35 2.89 -0.93 5.63
CA ASP A 35 1.86 -0.99 6.68
C ASP A 35 1.06 0.31 6.80
N LYS A 36 1.73 1.47 6.74
CA LYS A 36 1.05 2.78 6.82
C LYS A 36 0.19 3.07 5.60
N LEU A 37 0.68 2.74 4.40
CA LEU A 37 -0.07 2.92 3.16
C LEU A 37 -1.30 2.02 3.11
N VAL A 38 -1.14 0.76 3.49
CA VAL A 38 -2.24 -0.21 3.56
C VAL A 38 -3.26 0.14 4.63
N LEU A 39 -2.81 0.65 5.79
CA LEU A 39 -3.71 1.16 6.83
C LEU A 39 -4.55 2.34 6.33
N ALA A 40 -3.93 3.28 5.62
CA ALA A 40 -4.64 4.41 5.03
C ALA A 40 -5.66 3.94 3.97
N ASP A 41 -5.27 3.00 3.12
CA ASP A 41 -6.16 2.44 2.11
C ASP A 41 -7.37 1.72 2.75
N ARG A 42 -7.13 0.89 3.79
CA ARG A 42 -8.19 0.22 4.57
C ARG A 42 -9.13 1.20 5.28
N TRP A 43 -8.63 2.34 5.74
CA TRP A 43 -9.44 3.36 6.42
C TRP A 43 -10.20 4.26 5.43
N GLY A 44 -10.05 4.03 4.12
CA GLY A 44 -10.73 4.83 3.10
C GLY A 44 -10.17 6.25 2.99
N THR A 45 -8.94 6.51 3.46
CA THR A 45 -8.32 7.85 3.35
C THR A 45 -7.94 8.23 1.91
N PHE A 46 -8.29 7.41 0.91
CA PHE A 46 -8.07 7.73 -0.50
C PHE A 46 -9.03 8.78 -1.08
N THR A 47 -10.04 9.28 -0.35
CA THR A 47 -10.90 10.38 -0.85
C THR A 47 -11.40 11.34 0.25
N HIS A 48 -10.59 12.32 0.65
CA HIS A 48 -11.10 13.63 1.10
C HIS A 48 -10.35 14.79 0.42
N GLY A 49 -9.90 14.58 -0.82
CA GLY A 49 -9.72 15.68 -1.77
C GLY A 49 -11.10 16.07 -2.28
N ASN A 50 -11.58 17.24 -1.87
CA ASN A 50 -12.72 17.92 -2.50
C ASN A 50 -12.24 18.58 -3.79
#